data_AF-I8AK88-F1
#
_entry.id   AF-I8AK88-F1
#
_cell.length_a   1.000
_cell.length_b   1.000
_cell.length_c   1.000
_cell.angle_alpha   90.00
_cell.angle_beta   90.00
_cell.angle_gamma   90.00
#
_symmetry.space_group_name_H-M   'P 1'
#
loop_
_entity.id
_entity.type
_entity.pdbx_description
1 polymer ?
#
loop_
_entity_poly.entity_id
_entity_poly.type
_entity_poly.pdbx_seq_one_letter_code
_entity_poly.pdbx_strand_id
1 'polypeptide(L)'
;MKKQASMLFVASSLFFTSLVGGSMAEAKAPQATSPQSLTTKQASERVDYIYAKINQTIGDAIKKNHWRKMTKKRYNTLKPALRKLATAKLVDRDLEDYAFSYDEKFCKKYPCMPDSPSKGVRLSYKQASKTEGTVAHVVPDTTKNYGGYTVKVDLTKSKGQWLLQDIHLQVLSGDLKLSKKEILAYLKANGHRATYVKQKHLVNKQPLSKKKSKRTLLIFSEKGKRFGIYTDVANWEYNKKLVK
;
A
#
# COMPACT_ATOMS: atom_id res chain seq x y z
N MET A 1 -36.86 45.77 -42.34
CA MET A 1 -36.93 45.13 -41.00
C MET A 1 -36.01 45.92 -40.07
N LYS A 2 -36.54 46.35 -38.91
CA LYS A 2 -36.03 47.45 -38.07
C LYS A 2 -35.07 46.98 -36.96
N LYS A 3 -34.05 47.82 -36.70
CA LYS A 3 -33.44 48.28 -35.42
C LYS A 3 -32.90 47.24 -34.41
N GLN A 4 -31.64 47.31 -33.98
CA GLN A 4 -31.00 48.25 -33.02
C GLN A 4 -31.47 48.16 -31.56
N ALA A 5 -30.46 48.04 -30.68
CA ALA A 5 -30.30 48.69 -29.37
C ALA A 5 -31.01 48.12 -28.11
N SER A 6 -30.15 47.68 -27.17
CA SER A 6 -29.91 48.27 -25.84
C SER A 6 -30.96 48.27 -24.72
N MET A 7 -30.39 48.30 -23.51
CA MET A 7 -30.90 48.77 -22.21
C MET A 7 -31.65 47.74 -21.35
N LEU A 8 -31.07 47.30 -20.23
CA LEU A 8 -30.79 47.98 -18.95
C LEU A 8 -32.01 48.00 -17.99
N PHE A 9 -31.78 47.33 -16.86
CA PHE A 9 -32.11 47.68 -15.47
C PHE A 9 -33.52 48.19 -15.11
N VAL A 10 -34.11 47.50 -14.13
CA VAL A 10 -34.74 48.17 -13.00
C VAL A 10 -34.09 47.67 -11.71
N ALA A 11 -33.41 48.58 -11.04
CA ALA A 11 -33.02 48.46 -9.65
C ALA A 11 -34.21 48.81 -8.76
N SER A 12 -34.28 48.22 -7.56
CA SER A 12 -34.94 48.87 -6.44
C SER A 12 -33.98 48.88 -5.26
N SER A 13 -33.52 50.09 -5.00
CA SER A 13 -32.70 50.54 -3.90
C SER A 13 -33.45 50.42 -2.58
N LEU A 14 -32.73 50.04 -1.52
CA LEU A 14 -32.97 50.60 -0.21
C LEU A 14 -31.63 51.12 0.33
N PHE A 15 -31.64 52.42 0.61
CA PHE A 15 -30.56 53.21 1.18
C PHE A 15 -30.31 52.82 2.64
N PHE A 16 -29.04 52.82 3.05
CA PHE A 16 -28.64 53.43 4.32
C PHE A 16 -27.22 53.98 4.19
N THR A 17 -27.09 55.28 4.46
CA THR A 17 -25.86 56.05 4.50
C THR A 17 -25.15 55.91 5.86
N SER A 18 -23.83 55.77 5.86
CA SER A 18 -22.92 56.60 6.68
C SER A 18 -21.46 56.38 6.28
N LEU A 19 -20.75 57.49 6.04
CA LEU A 19 -19.29 57.59 6.03
C LEU A 19 -18.70 57.15 7.39
N VAL A 20 -17.49 56.58 7.37
CA VAL A 20 -16.24 57.10 7.97
C VAL A 20 -15.20 55.95 7.98
N GLY A 21 -13.96 56.31 7.65
CA GLY A 21 -12.88 55.40 7.28
C GLY A 21 -12.33 54.49 8.36
N GLY A 22 -11.60 53.49 7.86
CA GLY A 22 -10.79 52.55 8.62
C GLY A 22 -10.37 51.43 7.67
N SER A 23 -9.10 51.38 7.30
CA SER A 23 -8.53 50.36 6.42
C SER A 23 -8.73 48.96 7.01
N MET A 24 -9.77 48.26 6.58
CA MET A 24 -9.86 46.82 6.78
C MET A 24 -9.11 46.15 5.65
N ALA A 25 -8.02 45.46 6.01
CA ALA A 25 -7.30 44.58 5.13
C ALA A 25 -8.30 43.67 4.39
N GLU A 26 -8.31 43.76 3.07
CA GLU A 26 -8.96 42.78 2.20
C GLU A 26 -8.39 41.41 2.58
N ALA A 27 -9.17 40.62 3.32
CA ALA A 27 -8.88 39.21 3.48
C ALA A 27 -9.02 38.59 2.09
N LYS A 28 -7.91 38.54 1.35
CA LYS A 28 -7.79 37.76 0.12
C LYS A 28 -8.35 36.38 0.43
N ALA A 29 -9.42 36.02 -0.27
CA ALA A 29 -9.91 34.65 -0.30
C ALA A 29 -8.68 33.75 -0.56
N PRO A 30 -8.38 32.78 0.31
CA PRO A 30 -7.19 31.97 0.16
C PRO A 30 -7.26 31.30 -1.21
N GLN A 31 -6.29 31.64 -2.08
CA GLN A 31 -6.06 30.95 -3.33
C GLN A 31 -6.11 29.46 -3.03
N ALA A 32 -7.03 28.75 -3.69
CA ALA A 32 -7.22 27.32 -3.53
C ALA A 32 -5.86 26.65 -3.69
N THR A 33 -5.30 26.20 -2.57
CA THR A 33 -4.06 25.44 -2.55
C THR A 33 -4.25 24.24 -3.46
N SER A 34 -3.31 24.07 -4.39
CA SER A 34 -3.25 22.92 -5.29
C SER A 34 -3.63 21.63 -4.55
N PRO A 35 -4.39 20.69 -5.15
CA PRO A 35 -4.72 19.44 -4.47
C PRO A 35 -3.42 18.76 -4.08
N GLN A 36 -3.14 18.75 -2.77
CA GLN A 36 -1.87 18.26 -2.23
C GLN A 36 -1.65 16.83 -2.74
N SER A 37 -0.60 16.66 -3.54
CA SER A 37 -0.12 15.34 -3.93
C SER A 37 0.18 14.54 -2.67
N LEU A 38 -0.24 13.28 -2.63
CA LEU A 38 0.08 12.43 -1.48
C LEU A 38 1.60 12.25 -1.39
N THR A 39 2.14 12.30 -0.18
CA THR A 39 3.50 11.80 0.06
C THR A 39 3.53 10.27 -0.06
N THR A 40 4.71 9.70 -0.29
CA THR A 40 4.89 8.24 -0.32
C THR A 40 4.37 7.57 0.94
N LYS A 41 4.63 8.15 2.11
CA LYS A 41 4.12 7.64 3.39
C LYS A 41 2.58 7.64 3.42
N GLN A 42 1.94 8.77 3.10
CA GLN A 42 0.48 8.88 3.12
C GLN A 42 -0.20 7.95 2.11
N ALA A 43 0.36 7.80 0.90
CA ALA A 43 -0.17 6.88 -0.10
C ALA A 43 -0.08 5.42 0.37
N SER A 44 1.01 5.06 1.05
CA SER A 44 1.23 3.71 1.57
C SER A 44 0.32 3.39 2.75
N GLU A 45 0.19 4.31 3.70
CA GLU A 45 -0.76 4.20 4.82
C GLU A 45 -2.22 4.12 4.32
N ARG A 46 -2.54 4.79 3.21
CA ARG A 46 -3.85 4.67 2.56
C ARG A 46 -4.08 3.26 2.01
N VAL A 47 -3.11 2.67 1.33
CA VAL A 47 -3.21 1.28 0.86
C VAL A 47 -3.37 0.32 2.03
N ASP A 48 -2.56 0.47 3.08
CA ASP A 48 -2.65 -0.35 4.30
C ASP A 48 -4.04 -0.30 4.93
N TYR A 49 -4.60 0.91 5.04
CA TYR A 49 -5.95 1.11 5.54
C TYR A 49 -6.99 0.39 4.69
N ILE A 50 -6.90 0.50 3.35
CA ILE A 50 -7.87 -0.14 2.46
C ILE A 50 -7.76 -1.67 2.54
N TYR A 51 -6.54 -2.23 2.54
CA TYR A 51 -6.31 -3.67 2.72
C TYR A 51 -6.91 -4.17 4.04
N ALA A 52 -6.65 -3.45 5.14
CA ALA A 52 -7.22 -3.80 6.44
C ALA A 52 -8.76 -3.77 6.42
N LYS A 53 -9.37 -2.78 5.74
CA LYS A 53 -10.83 -2.67 5.63
C LYS A 53 -11.45 -3.75 4.74
N ILE A 54 -10.79 -4.17 3.68
CA ILE A 54 -11.22 -5.32 2.86
C ILE A 54 -11.19 -6.60 3.71
N ASN A 55 -10.07 -6.86 4.39
CA ASN A 55 -9.92 -8.01 5.28
C ASN A 55 -11.01 -8.02 6.37
N GLN A 56 -11.24 -6.87 7.00
CA GLN A 56 -12.25 -6.71 8.03
C GLN A 56 -13.65 -6.98 7.47
N THR A 57 -13.99 -6.42 6.30
CA THR A 57 -15.32 -6.58 5.69
C THR A 57 -15.64 -8.06 5.42
N ILE A 58 -14.66 -8.80 4.89
CA ILE A 58 -14.82 -10.23 4.60
C ILE A 58 -14.83 -11.06 5.88
N GLY A 59 -13.87 -10.84 6.78
CA GLY A 59 -13.78 -11.56 8.05
C GLY A 59 -15.00 -11.35 8.95
N ASP A 60 -15.47 -10.11 9.11
CA ASP A 60 -16.66 -9.79 9.90
C ASP A 60 -17.91 -10.45 9.31
N ALA A 61 -18.04 -10.50 7.99
CA ALA A 61 -19.17 -11.17 7.33
C ALA A 61 -19.14 -12.68 7.55
N ILE A 62 -17.98 -13.32 7.43
CA ILE A 62 -17.80 -14.75 7.69
C ILE A 62 -18.17 -15.08 9.14
N LYS A 63 -17.63 -14.31 10.09
CA LYS A 63 -17.86 -14.50 11.53
C LYS A 63 -19.31 -14.26 11.91
N LYS A 64 -19.88 -13.11 11.52
CA LYS A 64 -21.26 -12.71 11.87
C LYS A 64 -22.30 -13.70 11.35
N ASN A 65 -22.07 -14.29 10.18
CA ASN A 65 -23.03 -15.19 9.55
C ASN A 65 -22.65 -16.67 9.68
N HIS A 66 -21.63 -17.00 10.48
CA HIS A 66 -21.12 -18.36 10.69
C HIS A 66 -20.84 -19.12 9.38
N TRP A 67 -20.30 -18.44 8.37
CA TRP A 67 -20.04 -19.06 7.08
C TRP A 67 -18.78 -19.93 7.13
N ARG A 68 -18.94 -21.24 6.88
CA ARG A 68 -17.78 -22.14 6.77
C ARG A 68 -16.90 -21.88 5.54
N LYS A 69 -17.49 -21.32 4.47
CA LYS A 69 -16.80 -20.98 3.22
C LYS A 69 -17.48 -19.81 2.52
N MET A 70 -16.72 -19.02 1.79
CA MET A 70 -17.30 -18.01 0.90
C MET A 70 -17.90 -18.70 -0.34
N THR A 71 -19.01 -18.16 -0.86
CA THR A 71 -19.63 -18.58 -2.13
C THR A 71 -19.95 -17.35 -2.94
N LYS A 72 -20.18 -17.49 -4.25
CA LYS A 72 -20.55 -16.36 -5.12
C LYS A 72 -21.78 -15.59 -4.61
N LYS A 73 -22.82 -16.28 -4.14
CA LYS A 73 -24.03 -15.64 -3.56
C LYS A 73 -23.69 -14.81 -2.31
N ARG A 74 -22.85 -15.34 -1.43
CA ARG A 74 -22.38 -14.65 -0.22
C ARG A 74 -21.46 -13.47 -0.56
N TYR A 75 -20.58 -13.64 -1.52
CA TYR A 75 -19.70 -12.57 -1.98
C TYR A 75 -20.47 -11.42 -2.61
N ASN A 76 -21.52 -11.73 -3.39
CA ASN A 76 -22.41 -10.71 -3.97
C ASN A 76 -23.06 -9.81 -2.91
N THR A 77 -23.31 -10.30 -1.69
CA THR A 77 -23.82 -9.43 -0.60
C THR A 77 -22.78 -8.45 -0.07
N LEU A 78 -21.48 -8.72 -0.30
CA LEU A 78 -20.37 -7.87 0.15
C LEU A 78 -19.94 -6.82 -0.88
N LYS A 79 -20.22 -7.06 -2.18
CA LYS A 79 -19.83 -6.16 -3.27
C LYS A 79 -20.17 -4.68 -3.02
N PRO A 80 -21.34 -4.30 -2.50
CA PRO A 80 -21.64 -2.89 -2.24
C PRO A 80 -20.69 -2.24 -1.22
N ALA A 81 -20.26 -2.98 -0.20
CA ALA A 81 -19.29 -2.49 0.79
C ALA A 81 -17.88 -2.44 0.20
N LEU A 82 -17.47 -3.48 -0.54
CA LEU A 82 -16.15 -3.55 -1.17
C LEU A 82 -15.96 -2.49 -2.27
N ARG A 83 -17.02 -2.11 -2.99
CA ARG A 83 -17.00 -1.03 -4.00
C ARG A 83 -16.77 0.37 -3.42
N LYS A 84 -16.83 0.54 -2.09
CA LYS A 84 -16.39 1.77 -1.40
C LYS A 84 -14.88 1.82 -1.16
N LEU A 85 -14.18 0.72 -1.43
CA LEU A 85 -12.75 0.53 -1.14
C LEU A 85 -11.95 0.24 -2.43
N ALA A 86 -12.59 -0.36 -3.42
CA ALA A 86 -11.99 -0.80 -4.67
C ALA A 86 -12.92 -0.50 -5.86
N THR A 87 -12.34 -0.39 -7.05
CA THR A 87 -13.11 -0.26 -8.30
C THR A 87 -13.96 -1.50 -8.55
N ALA A 88 -15.05 -1.36 -9.33
CA ALA A 88 -15.90 -2.49 -9.68
C ALA A 88 -15.10 -3.63 -10.35
N LYS A 89 -14.16 -3.29 -11.24
CA LYS A 89 -13.27 -4.26 -11.89
C LYS A 89 -12.46 -5.08 -10.88
N LEU A 90 -11.83 -4.41 -9.91
CA LEU A 90 -11.02 -5.10 -8.90
C LEU A 90 -11.88 -5.95 -7.94
N VAL A 91 -13.08 -5.46 -7.59
CA VAL A 91 -14.06 -6.20 -6.80
C VAL A 91 -14.49 -7.46 -7.52
N ASP A 92 -14.81 -7.37 -8.82
CA ASP A 92 -15.37 -8.49 -9.56
C ASP A 92 -14.31 -9.50 -10.03
N ARG A 93 -13.01 -9.16 -10.02
CA ARG A 93 -11.90 -10.04 -10.40
C ARG A 93 -11.12 -10.54 -9.17
N ASP A 94 -10.22 -9.73 -8.64
CA ASP A 94 -9.21 -10.21 -7.68
C ASP A 94 -9.79 -10.37 -6.27
N LEU A 95 -10.73 -9.51 -5.88
CA LEU A 95 -11.31 -9.61 -4.53
C LEU A 95 -12.30 -10.78 -4.39
N GLU A 96 -12.84 -11.31 -5.48
CA GLU A 96 -13.68 -12.53 -5.46
C GLU A 96 -12.82 -13.75 -5.15
N ASP A 97 -11.74 -13.95 -5.92
CA ASP A 97 -10.78 -15.04 -5.71
C ASP A 97 -10.14 -14.98 -4.31
N TYR A 98 -9.79 -13.77 -3.89
CA TYR A 98 -9.34 -13.49 -2.53
C TYR A 98 -10.39 -13.94 -1.48
N ALA A 99 -11.65 -13.55 -1.64
CA ALA A 99 -12.69 -13.89 -0.68
C ALA A 99 -12.99 -15.40 -0.65
N PHE A 100 -12.87 -16.09 -1.78
CA PHE A 100 -13.08 -17.55 -1.89
C PHE A 100 -11.97 -18.37 -1.24
N SER A 101 -10.75 -17.86 -1.24
CA SER A 101 -9.59 -18.47 -0.58
C SER A 101 -9.42 -18.04 0.89
N TYR A 102 -10.31 -17.19 1.41
CA TYR A 102 -10.21 -16.67 2.77
C TYR A 102 -10.42 -17.76 3.83
N ASP A 103 -9.41 -17.99 4.65
CA ASP A 103 -9.47 -18.83 5.85
C ASP A 103 -9.20 -17.97 7.08
N GLU A 104 -10.15 -17.82 7.99
CA GLU A 104 -10.02 -16.91 9.15
C GLU A 104 -8.82 -17.27 10.06
N LYS A 105 -8.53 -18.57 10.25
CA LYS A 105 -7.43 -19.02 11.11
C LYS A 105 -6.09 -18.72 10.46
N PHE A 106 -5.98 -18.95 9.15
CA PHE A 106 -4.80 -18.63 8.37
C PHE A 106 -4.63 -17.11 8.26
N CYS A 107 -5.68 -16.38 7.87
CA CYS A 107 -5.69 -14.93 7.65
C CYS A 107 -5.42 -14.11 8.92
N LYS A 108 -5.68 -14.66 10.11
CA LYS A 108 -5.30 -14.04 11.39
C LYS A 108 -3.79 -14.12 11.66
N LYS A 109 -3.13 -15.15 11.15
CA LYS A 109 -1.69 -15.40 11.37
C LYS A 109 -0.83 -14.92 10.18
N TYR A 110 -1.38 -14.93 8.98
CA TYR A 110 -0.73 -14.54 7.73
C TYR A 110 -1.68 -13.63 6.95
N PRO A 111 -1.25 -12.44 6.50
CA PRO A 111 -2.13 -11.57 5.73
C PRO A 111 -2.51 -12.27 4.42
N CYS A 112 -3.81 -12.42 4.19
CA CYS A 112 -4.31 -13.01 2.94
C CYS A 112 -4.32 -11.97 1.79
N MET A 113 -4.34 -10.67 2.12
CA MET A 113 -4.03 -9.60 1.17
C MET A 113 -2.51 -9.46 1.07
N PRO A 114 -1.97 -8.84 0.00
CA PRO A 114 -0.54 -8.58 -0.09
C PRO A 114 0.00 -7.87 1.15
N ASP A 115 1.27 -8.13 1.47
CA ASP A 115 1.91 -7.50 2.62
C ASP A 115 1.82 -5.97 2.55
N SER A 116 1.76 -5.37 3.75
CA SER A 116 1.60 -3.94 3.97
C SER A 116 2.73 -3.14 3.27
N PRO A 117 2.41 -2.19 2.35
CA PRO A 117 3.43 -1.35 1.73
C PRO A 117 4.31 -0.60 2.73
N SER A 118 3.76 -0.12 3.84
CA SER A 118 4.56 0.62 4.85
C SER A 118 5.63 -0.25 5.53
N LYS A 119 5.51 -1.58 5.43
CA LYS A 119 6.46 -2.55 5.96
C LYS A 119 7.40 -3.11 4.89
N GLY A 120 7.22 -2.74 3.62
CA GLY A 120 8.06 -3.18 2.51
C GLY A 120 9.40 -2.45 2.42
N VAL A 121 10.26 -2.93 1.51
CA VAL A 121 11.49 -2.21 1.10
C VAL A 121 11.28 -1.52 -0.25
N ARG A 122 12.13 -0.51 -0.54
CA ARG A 122 12.06 0.28 -1.78
C ARG A 122 10.68 0.87 -2.05
N LEU A 123 10.01 1.26 -0.97
CA LEU A 123 8.70 1.89 -1.02
C LEU A 123 8.77 3.18 -1.84
N SER A 124 7.88 3.29 -2.81
CA SER A 124 7.78 4.46 -3.68
C SER A 124 6.32 4.77 -3.99
N TYR A 125 6.07 6.04 -4.29
CA TYR A 125 4.77 6.49 -4.78
C TYR A 125 5.00 7.40 -5.98
N LYS A 126 4.31 7.11 -7.08
CA LYS A 126 4.30 7.95 -8.27
C LYS A 126 2.87 8.41 -8.52
N GLN A 127 2.65 9.72 -8.44
CA GLN A 127 1.35 10.30 -8.78
C GLN A 127 1.30 10.57 -10.28
N ALA A 128 0.35 9.97 -10.99
CA ALA A 128 0.15 10.18 -12.42
C ALA A 128 -0.74 11.39 -12.70
N SER A 129 -1.73 11.63 -11.85
CA SER A 129 -2.64 12.77 -11.96
C SER A 129 -3.21 13.17 -10.60
N LYS A 130 -4.11 14.17 -10.56
CA LYS A 130 -4.84 14.52 -9.33
C LYS A 130 -5.72 13.38 -8.78
N THR A 131 -6.03 12.41 -9.63
CA THR A 131 -6.93 11.30 -9.33
C THR A 131 -6.29 9.93 -9.48
N GLU A 132 -5.02 9.82 -9.84
CA GLU A 132 -4.36 8.54 -10.08
C GLU A 132 -2.95 8.52 -9.51
N GLY A 133 -2.56 7.40 -8.92
CA GLY A 133 -1.20 7.18 -8.47
C GLY A 133 -0.90 5.71 -8.20
N THR A 134 0.37 5.36 -8.12
CA THR A 134 0.81 3.99 -7.92
C THR A 134 1.74 3.92 -6.72
N VAL A 135 1.43 3.03 -5.78
CA VAL A 135 2.33 2.66 -4.67
C VAL A 135 3.05 1.39 -5.08
N ALA A 136 4.37 1.38 -4.99
CA ALA A 136 5.18 0.19 -5.27
C ALA A 136 6.12 -0.11 -4.11
N HIS A 137 6.24 -1.39 -3.77
CA HIS A 137 7.18 -1.86 -2.76
C HIS A 137 7.64 -3.28 -3.06
N VAL A 138 8.74 -3.67 -2.43
CA VAL A 138 9.27 -5.02 -2.47
C VAL A 138 9.02 -5.69 -1.12
N VAL A 139 8.54 -6.92 -1.18
CA VAL A 139 8.42 -7.81 -0.03
C VAL A 139 9.55 -8.84 -0.12
N PRO A 140 10.53 -8.76 0.79
CA PRO A 140 11.53 -9.81 0.99
C PRO A 140 10.94 -11.22 1.08
N ASP A 141 11.67 -12.22 0.58
CA ASP A 141 11.38 -13.62 0.89
C ASP A 141 11.55 -13.81 2.40
N THR A 142 10.56 -14.36 3.07
CA THR A 142 10.62 -14.63 4.52
C THR A 142 10.57 -16.13 4.84
N THR A 143 10.71 -16.98 3.81
CA THR A 143 10.48 -18.45 3.80
C THR A 143 9.10 -18.94 4.27
N LYS A 144 8.26 -18.04 4.79
CA LYS A 144 6.83 -18.27 5.00
C LYS A 144 6.02 -18.19 3.71
N ASN A 145 6.52 -17.44 2.73
CA ASN A 145 5.98 -17.33 1.36
C ASN A 145 7.08 -17.75 0.38
N TYR A 146 6.73 -18.48 -0.69
CA TYR A 146 7.70 -18.91 -1.69
C TYR A 146 8.19 -17.72 -2.52
N GLY A 147 9.39 -17.24 -2.22
CA GLY A 147 10.07 -16.18 -2.97
C GLY A 147 9.64 -14.77 -2.55
N GLY A 148 10.58 -13.83 -2.66
CA GLY A 148 10.28 -12.41 -2.54
C GLY A 148 9.47 -11.93 -3.75
N TYR A 149 8.67 -10.88 -3.59
CA TYR A 149 7.82 -10.37 -4.66
C TYR A 149 7.78 -8.84 -4.65
N THR A 150 7.54 -8.25 -5.82
CA THR A 150 7.21 -6.83 -5.95
C THR A 150 5.70 -6.70 -5.96
N VAL A 151 5.19 -5.72 -5.23
CA VAL A 151 3.78 -5.31 -5.23
C VAL A 151 3.70 -3.92 -5.85
N LYS A 152 2.82 -3.76 -6.84
CA LYS A 152 2.39 -2.44 -7.31
C LYS A 152 0.89 -2.33 -7.12
N VAL A 153 0.45 -1.22 -6.55
CA VAL A 153 -0.95 -0.96 -6.22
C VAL A 153 -1.34 0.33 -6.91
N ASP A 154 -2.25 0.20 -7.87
CA ASP A 154 -2.80 1.35 -8.57
C ASP A 154 -3.97 1.91 -7.76
N LEU A 155 -3.96 3.22 -7.57
CA LEU A 155 -4.95 3.99 -6.84
C LEU A 155 -5.67 4.92 -7.79
N THR A 156 -6.99 4.99 -7.63
CA THR A 156 -7.82 5.98 -8.31
C THR A 156 -8.68 6.74 -7.31
N LYS A 157 -8.91 8.04 -7.55
CA LYS A 157 -9.75 8.89 -6.72
C LYS A 157 -11.10 9.08 -7.38
N SER A 158 -12.15 8.55 -6.75
CA SER A 158 -13.53 8.70 -7.19
C SER A 158 -14.39 9.30 -6.07
N LYS A 159 -15.21 10.31 -6.39
CA LYS A 159 -16.07 11.03 -5.42
C LYS A 159 -15.32 11.49 -4.16
N GLY A 160 -14.09 11.99 -4.33
CA GLY A 160 -13.25 12.47 -3.24
C GLY A 160 -12.50 11.38 -2.46
N GLN A 161 -12.74 10.10 -2.72
CA GLN A 161 -12.14 8.97 -2.00
C GLN A 161 -11.14 8.21 -2.88
N TRP A 162 -10.01 7.84 -2.29
CA TRP A 162 -9.04 6.95 -2.94
C TRP A 162 -9.50 5.50 -2.81
N LEU A 163 -9.48 4.80 -3.93
CA LEU A 163 -9.88 3.41 -4.10
C LEU A 163 -8.73 2.62 -4.71
N LEU A 164 -8.70 1.32 -4.44
CA LEU A 164 -7.82 0.41 -5.17
C LEU A 164 -8.37 0.19 -6.59
N GLN A 165 -7.54 0.45 -7.58
CA GLN A 165 -7.85 0.19 -8.98
C GLN A 165 -7.35 -1.17 -9.44
N ASP A 166 -6.10 -1.50 -9.12
CA ASP A 166 -5.47 -2.76 -9.52
C ASP A 166 -4.35 -3.14 -8.54
N ILE A 167 -4.01 -4.43 -8.49
CA ILE A 167 -2.94 -4.98 -7.66
C ILE A 167 -2.09 -5.91 -8.52
N HIS A 168 -0.82 -5.55 -8.70
CA HIS A 168 0.13 -6.33 -9.49
C HIS A 168 1.14 -6.99 -8.56
N LEU A 169 1.20 -8.32 -8.62
CA LEU A 169 2.17 -9.13 -7.90
C LEU A 169 3.15 -9.75 -8.90
N GLN A 170 4.44 -9.56 -8.67
CA GLN A 170 5.48 -10.15 -9.49
C GLN A 170 6.53 -10.83 -8.61
N VAL A 171 6.70 -12.14 -8.78
CA VAL A 171 7.76 -12.90 -8.10
C VAL A 171 9.13 -12.39 -8.57
N LEU A 172 10.05 -12.18 -7.63
CA LEU A 172 11.39 -11.71 -7.92
C LEU A 172 12.28 -12.84 -8.44
N SER A 173 12.90 -12.62 -9.59
CA SER A 173 13.95 -13.49 -10.13
C SER A 173 15.33 -13.01 -9.68
N GLY A 174 15.90 -13.59 -8.63
CA GLY A 174 17.35 -13.64 -8.31
C GLY A 174 18.20 -12.36 -8.16
N ASP A 175 17.71 -11.20 -8.59
CA ASP A 175 18.48 -9.98 -8.83
C ASP A 175 18.21 -8.88 -7.80
N LEU A 176 17.36 -9.16 -6.80
CA LEU A 176 17.27 -8.28 -5.66
C LEU A 176 18.66 -8.20 -5.00
N LYS A 177 19.09 -7.00 -4.59
CA LYS A 177 20.31 -6.79 -3.81
C LYS A 177 20.02 -5.70 -2.80
N LEU A 178 19.51 -6.09 -1.64
CA LEU A 178 19.22 -5.14 -0.58
C LEU A 178 20.51 -4.74 0.14
N SER A 179 20.66 -3.43 0.35
CA SER A 179 21.70 -2.88 1.20
C SER A 179 21.45 -3.20 2.68
N LYS A 180 22.49 -3.09 3.50
CA LYS A 180 22.41 -3.14 4.96
C LYS A 180 21.33 -2.19 5.51
N LYS A 181 21.25 -0.97 4.96
CA LYS A 181 20.33 0.08 5.41
C LYS A 181 18.87 -0.31 5.13
N GLU A 182 18.59 -0.83 3.93
CA GLU A 182 17.25 -1.32 3.56
C GLU A 182 16.80 -2.47 4.48
N ILE A 183 17.69 -3.43 4.75
CA ILE A 183 17.37 -4.57 5.62
C ILE A 183 17.11 -4.12 7.07
N LEU A 184 17.91 -3.20 7.62
CA LEU A 184 17.67 -2.67 8.96
C LEU A 184 16.35 -1.89 9.06
N ALA A 185 16.02 -1.09 8.04
CA ALA A 185 14.75 -0.38 7.97
C ALA A 185 13.56 -1.34 7.93
N TYR A 186 13.66 -2.40 7.11
CA TYR A 186 12.66 -3.46 7.02
C TYR A 186 12.44 -4.19 8.37
N LEU A 187 13.53 -4.61 9.02
CA LEU A 187 13.48 -5.25 10.33
C LEU A 187 12.79 -4.35 11.36
N LYS A 188 13.18 -3.06 11.41
CA LYS A 188 12.56 -2.09 12.32
C LYS A 188 11.07 -1.91 12.06
N ALA A 189 10.64 -1.80 10.80
CA ALA A 189 9.24 -1.68 10.41
C ALA A 189 8.39 -2.91 10.81
N ASN A 190 9.04 -4.07 10.93
CA ASN A 190 8.44 -5.33 11.38
C ASN A 190 8.65 -5.62 12.88
N GLY A 191 9.08 -4.62 13.67
CA GLY A 191 9.20 -4.73 15.13
C GLY A 191 10.48 -5.38 15.64
N HIS A 192 11.45 -5.65 14.77
CA HIS A 192 12.74 -6.21 15.14
C HIS A 192 13.75 -5.11 15.51
N ARG A 193 14.42 -5.27 16.64
CA ARG A 193 15.51 -4.38 17.09
C ARG A 193 16.85 -5.06 16.90
N ALA A 194 17.22 -5.21 15.63
CA ALA A 194 18.45 -5.89 15.23
C ALA A 194 19.62 -4.91 15.06
N THR A 195 20.83 -5.33 15.44
CA THR A 195 22.08 -4.61 15.16
C THR A 195 22.91 -5.38 14.14
N TYR A 196 23.58 -4.66 13.24
CA TYR A 196 24.49 -5.27 12.28
C TYR A 196 25.76 -5.77 12.97
N VAL A 197 26.21 -6.97 12.60
CA VAL A 197 27.43 -7.59 13.14
C VAL A 197 28.52 -7.62 12.06
N LYS A 198 28.30 -8.35 10.96
CA LYS A 198 29.29 -8.51 9.88
C LYS A 198 28.66 -9.00 8.58
N GLN A 199 29.44 -8.99 7.51
CA GLN A 199 29.07 -9.54 6.20
C GLN A 199 29.90 -10.80 5.91
N LYS A 200 29.29 -11.79 5.27
CA LYS A 200 29.97 -12.97 4.72
C LYS A 200 29.57 -13.15 3.25
N HIS A 201 30.50 -13.63 2.44
CA HIS A 201 30.20 -14.12 1.09
C HIS A 201 30.17 -15.64 1.12
N LEU A 202 29.02 -16.23 0.79
CA LEU A 202 28.81 -17.67 0.80
C LEU A 202 28.63 -18.18 -0.62
N VAL A 203 29.10 -19.38 -0.87
CA VAL A 203 28.89 -20.09 -2.13
C VAL A 203 27.88 -21.20 -1.88
N ASN A 204 26.64 -21.02 -2.33
CA ASN A 204 25.63 -22.07 -2.26
C ASN A 204 25.65 -22.89 -3.54
N LYS A 205 25.66 -24.22 -3.40
CA LYS A 205 25.32 -25.11 -4.51
C LYS A 205 23.80 -25.09 -4.65
N GLN A 206 23.28 -24.82 -5.84
CA GLN A 206 21.84 -25.00 -6.05
C GLN A 206 21.52 -26.50 -5.98
N PRO A 207 20.50 -26.92 -5.23
CA PRO A 207 20.21 -28.34 -5.07
C PRO A 207 19.83 -29.04 -6.39
N LEU A 208 19.34 -28.28 -7.38
CA LEU A 208 18.89 -28.79 -8.68
C LEU A 208 19.84 -28.45 -9.84
N SER A 209 20.97 -27.78 -9.59
CA SER A 209 21.94 -27.47 -10.64
C SER A 209 23.37 -27.50 -10.12
N LYS A 210 24.33 -27.92 -10.95
CA LYS A 210 25.76 -27.83 -10.61
C LYS A 210 26.26 -26.37 -10.50
N LYS A 211 25.38 -25.37 -10.70
CA LYS A 211 25.74 -23.95 -10.61
C LYS A 211 25.91 -23.55 -9.13
N LYS A 212 27.06 -22.93 -8.87
CA LYS A 212 27.38 -22.29 -7.60
C LYS A 212 26.86 -20.86 -7.65
N SER A 213 26.01 -20.45 -6.72
CA SER A 213 25.62 -19.05 -6.55
C SER A 213 26.45 -18.41 -5.44
N LYS A 214 27.17 -17.33 -5.78
CA LYS A 214 27.80 -16.47 -4.78
C LYS A 214 26.72 -15.56 -4.20
N ARG A 215 26.51 -15.65 -2.89
CA ARG A 215 25.50 -14.87 -2.16
C ARG A 215 26.14 -14.08 -1.04
N THR A 216 25.72 -12.84 -0.87
CA THR A 216 26.12 -12.00 0.26
C THR A 216 25.13 -12.20 1.39
N LEU A 217 25.64 -12.62 2.56
CA LEU A 217 24.91 -12.78 3.81
C LEU A 217 25.29 -11.65 4.77
N LEU A 218 24.32 -10.84 5.19
CA LEU A 218 24.49 -9.87 6.26
C LEU A 218 24.07 -10.51 7.59
N ILE A 219 24.94 -10.46 8.59
CA ILE A 219 24.69 -11.04 9.91
C ILE A 219 24.30 -9.93 10.88
N PHE A 220 23.22 -10.19 11.61
CA PHE A 220 22.64 -9.30 12.60
C PHE A 220 22.56 -9.99 13.97
N SER A 221 22.36 -9.21 15.03
CA SER A 221 22.11 -9.67 16.39
C SER A 221 20.83 -9.04 16.93
N GLU A 222 19.95 -9.84 17.53
CA GLU A 222 18.77 -9.38 18.26
C GLU A 222 18.67 -10.20 19.56
N LYS A 223 18.55 -9.52 20.71
CA LYS A 223 18.42 -10.17 22.03
C LYS A 223 19.52 -11.23 22.29
N GLY A 224 20.77 -10.91 21.93
CA GLY A 224 21.93 -11.78 22.12
C GLY A 224 22.03 -12.96 21.14
N LYS A 225 21.09 -13.11 20.19
CA LYS A 225 21.10 -14.19 19.19
C LYS A 225 21.47 -13.62 17.81
N ARG A 226 22.41 -14.27 17.14
CA ARG A 226 22.80 -13.91 15.77
C ARG A 226 21.97 -14.62 14.72
N PHE A 227 21.65 -13.92 13.63
CA PHE A 227 20.96 -14.46 12.46
C PHE A 227 21.51 -13.82 11.18
N GLY A 228 21.35 -14.49 10.04
CA GLY A 228 21.86 -14.02 8.75
C GLY A 228 20.74 -13.77 7.74
N ILE A 229 20.87 -12.69 6.97
CA ILE A 229 19.97 -12.31 5.88
C ILE A 229 20.74 -12.26 4.57
N TYR A 230 20.32 -13.07 3.60
CA TYR A 230 20.88 -13.01 2.26
C TYR A 230 20.36 -11.77 1.54
N THR A 231 21.25 -10.96 0.98
CA THR A 231 20.86 -9.70 0.30
C THR A 231 19.97 -9.89 -0.92
N ASP A 232 19.95 -11.10 -1.50
CA ASP A 232 19.29 -11.42 -2.76
C ASP A 232 17.94 -12.11 -2.65
N VAL A 233 17.60 -12.54 -1.44
CA VAL A 233 16.25 -13.02 -1.10
C VAL A 233 15.67 -12.25 0.09
N ALA A 234 16.53 -11.62 0.89
CA ALA A 234 16.20 -10.88 2.10
C ALA A 234 15.49 -11.73 3.20
N ASN A 235 15.82 -13.03 3.20
CA ASN A 235 15.37 -14.02 4.16
C ASN A 235 15.90 -13.77 5.57
N TRP A 236 15.00 -13.48 6.52
CA TRP A 236 15.29 -13.24 7.93
C TRP A 236 14.95 -14.40 8.86
N GLU A 237 14.37 -15.50 8.37
CA GLU A 237 14.16 -16.70 9.18
C GLU A 237 15.50 -17.40 9.44
N TYR A 238 16.10 -17.02 10.57
CA TYR A 238 16.99 -17.81 11.42
C TYR A 238 17.76 -18.95 10.74
N ASN A 239 18.67 -18.64 9.82
CA ASN A 239 19.61 -19.65 9.35
C ASN A 239 20.79 -19.80 10.33
N LYS A 240 20.51 -20.31 11.54
CA LYS A 240 21.51 -20.52 12.61
C LYS A 240 22.73 -21.33 12.15
N LYS A 241 22.56 -22.20 11.14
CA LYS A 241 23.64 -23.04 10.59
C LYS A 241 24.70 -22.23 9.84
N LEU A 242 24.35 -21.08 9.27
CA LEU A 242 25.26 -20.25 8.45
C LEU A 242 26.01 -19.18 9.25
N VAL A 243 25.67 -19.04 10.54
CA VAL A 243 26.11 -17.94 11.41
C VAL A 243 27.32 -18.33 12.27
N LYS A 244 27.69 -19.62 12.32
CA LYS A 244 28.97 -20.06 12.90
C LYS A 244 30.14 -19.38 12.19
#